data_AF-A0A7C1B9F6-F1
#
_entry.id   AF-A0A7C1B9F6-F1
#
_cell.length_a   1.000
_cell.length_b   1.000
_cell.length_c   1.000
_cell.angle_alpha   90.00
_cell.angle_beta   90.00
_cell.angle_gamma   90.00
#
_symmetry.space_group_name_H-M   'P 1'
#
loop_
_entity.id
_entity.type
_entity.pdbx_description
1 polymer ?
#
loop_
_entity_poly.entity_id
_entity_poly.type
_entity_poly.pdbx_seq_one_letter_code
_entity_poly.pdbx_strand_id
1 'polypeptide(L)'
;MISRERNYPALVKEVRRQLALSQEDLARELGVSYTTINRWENRQSKPSKLAKAQLDAFCEKMIECGRLTLPDDMIDSAGLRLD
;
A
#
# COMPACT_ATOMS: atom_id res chain seq x y z
N MET A 1 -17.07 16.39 -9.57
CA MET A 1 -15.75 15.95 -9.08
C MET A 1 -15.85 14.47 -8.75
N ILE A 2 -15.30 13.59 -9.58
CA ILE A 2 -15.18 12.17 -9.22
C ILE A 2 -13.93 12.07 -8.34
N SER A 3 -14.09 11.89 -7.03
CA SER A 3 -12.97 11.52 -6.16
C SER A 3 -12.46 10.17 -6.64
N ARG A 4 -11.31 10.13 -7.33
CA ARG A 4 -10.61 8.88 -7.63
C ARG A 4 -10.12 8.30 -6.31
N GLU A 5 -10.89 7.38 -5.75
CA GLU A 5 -10.52 6.70 -4.51
C GLU A 5 -9.47 5.63 -4.82
N ARG A 6 -8.36 5.65 -4.07
CA ARG A 6 -7.27 4.68 -4.20
C ARG A 6 -7.77 3.25 -3.98
N ASN A 7 -7.47 2.34 -4.92
CA ASN A 7 -7.85 0.93 -4.81
C ASN A 7 -6.86 0.15 -3.94
N TYR A 8 -7.02 0.24 -2.62
CA TYR A 8 -6.20 -0.49 -1.64
C TYR A 8 -6.12 -2.00 -1.89
N PRO A 9 -7.22 -2.72 -2.21
CA PRO A 9 -7.12 -4.15 -2.51
C PRO A 9 -6.13 -4.47 -3.62
N ALA A 10 -6.14 -3.70 -4.71
CA ALA A 10 -5.22 -3.90 -5.83
C ALA A 10 -3.78 -3.54 -5.43
N LEU A 11 -3.59 -2.40 -4.76
CA LEU A 11 -2.28 -1.95 -4.29
C LEU A 11 -1.62 -2.96 -3.36
N VAL A 12 -2.32 -3.42 -2.32
CA VAL A 12 -1.78 -4.36 -1.32
C VAL A 12 -1.38 -5.68 -1.95
N LYS A 13 -2.21 -6.21 -2.87
CA LYS A 13 -1.91 -7.43 -3.61
C LYS A 13 -0.69 -7.27 -4.50
N GLU A 14 -0.57 -6.13 -5.19
CA GLU A 14 0.55 -5.88 -6.09
C GLU A 14 1.88 -5.73 -5.35
N VAL A 15 1.88 -4.99 -4.24
CA VAL A 15 3.04 -4.87 -3.35
C VAL A 15 3.51 -6.24 -2.88
N ARG A 16 2.58 -7.08 -2.39
CA ARG A 16 2.90 -8.46 -1.98
C ARG A 16 3.48 -9.28 -3.12
N ARG A 17 2.86 -9.21 -4.30
CA ARG A 17 3.25 -9.99 -5.48
C ARG A 17 4.67 -9.65 -5.93
N GLN A 18 5.01 -8.37 -6.03
CA GLN A 18 6.34 -7.93 -6.47
C GLN A 18 7.42 -8.26 -5.44
N LEU A 19 7.10 -8.12 -4.16
CA LEU A 19 8.06 -8.37 -3.06
C LEU A 19 8.10 -9.84 -2.61
N ALA A 20 7.29 -10.71 -3.22
CA ALA A 20 7.12 -12.12 -2.85
C ALA A 20 6.78 -12.34 -1.36
N LEU A 21 5.97 -11.44 -0.78
CA LEU A 21 5.56 -11.46 0.62
C LEU A 21 4.23 -12.20 0.78
N SER A 22 4.07 -12.99 1.85
CA SER A 22 2.75 -13.45 2.31
C SER A 22 1.95 -12.30 2.95
N GLN A 23 0.66 -12.51 3.21
CA GLN A 23 -0.15 -11.52 3.95
C GLN A 23 0.40 -11.31 5.37
N GLU A 24 0.94 -12.36 6.00
CA GLU A 24 1.59 -12.28 7.31
C GLU A 24 2.92 -11.52 7.26
N ASP A 25 3.71 -11.70 6.21
CA ASP A 25 4.96 -10.95 6.02
C ASP A 25 4.68 -9.46 5.88
N LEU A 26 3.75 -9.09 4.98
CA LEU A 26 3.39 -7.68 4.82
C LEU A 26 2.77 -7.10 6.10
N ALA A 27 1.98 -7.88 6.84
CA ALA A 27 1.43 -7.44 8.12
C ALA A 27 2.54 -7.10 9.12
N ARG A 28 3.60 -7.94 9.20
CA ARG A 28 4.77 -7.70 10.05
C ARG A 28 5.52 -6.43 9.64
N GLU A 29 5.77 -6.24 8.35
CA GLU A 29 6.44 -5.04 7.82
C GLU A 29 5.66 -3.76 8.13
N LEU A 30 4.32 -3.82 8.08
CA LEU A 30 3.45 -2.67 8.35
C LEU A 30 3.08 -2.51 9.84
N GLY A 31 3.49 -3.42 10.72
CA GLY A 31 3.13 -3.39 12.13
C GLY A 31 1.62 -3.55 12.40
N VAL A 32 0.92 -4.31 11.55
CA VAL A 32 -0.52 -4.63 11.69
C VAL A 32 -0.73 -6.13 11.81
N SER A 33 -1.95 -6.58 12.10
CA SER A 33 -2.27 -8.01 12.09
C SER A 33 -2.54 -8.54 10.68
N TYR A 34 -2.32 -9.84 10.48
CA TYR A 34 -2.74 -10.57 9.28
C TYR A 34 -4.19 -10.27 8.89
N THR A 35 -5.10 -10.31 9.86
CA THR A 35 -6.53 -10.04 9.65
C THR A 35 -6.77 -8.66 9.04
N THR A 36 -5.95 -7.66 9.38
CA THR A 36 -6.03 -6.32 8.79
C THR A 36 -5.67 -6.33 7.32
N ILE A 37 -4.56 -6.98 6.93
CA ILE A 37 -4.18 -7.14 5.51
C ILE A 37 -5.24 -7.91 4.73
N ASN A 38 -5.72 -9.03 5.29
CA ASN A 38 -6.77 -9.85 4.68
C ASN A 38 -8.06 -9.04 4.44
N ARG A 39 -8.45 -8.17 5.38
CA ARG A 39 -9.63 -7.30 5.21
C ARG A 39 -9.42 -6.27 4.10
N TRP A 40 -8.24 -5.67 3.99
CA TRP A 40 -7.94 -4.71 2.91
C TRP A 40 -7.96 -5.38 1.54
N GLU A 41 -7.30 -6.53 1.40
CA GLU A 41 -7.26 -7.29 0.13
C GLU A 41 -8.64 -7.77 -0.33
N ASN A 42 -9.56 -8.00 0.61
CA ASN A 42 -10.92 -8.47 0.35
C ASN A 42 -11.99 -7.36 0.44
N ARG A 43 -11.60 -6.07 0.43
CA ARG A 43 -12.53 -4.92 0.46
C ARG A 43 -13.43 -4.85 1.70
N GLN A 44 -13.08 -5.56 2.78
CA GLN A 44 -13.86 -5.57 4.01
C GLN A 44 -13.62 -4.32 4.86
N SER A 45 -12.46 -3.69 4.71
CA SER A 45 -12.16 -2.39 5.32
C SER A 45 -11.12 -1.62 4.50
N LYS A 46 -11.03 -0.31 4.76
CA LYS A 46 -9.95 0.55 4.25
C LYS A 46 -8.88 0.73 5.33
N PRO A 47 -7.62 0.99 4.96
CA PRO A 47 -6.59 1.35 5.94
C PRO A 47 -6.97 2.62 6.70
N SER A 48 -6.69 2.64 8.01
CA SER A 48 -6.78 3.85 8.83
C SER A 48 -5.73 4.87 8.40
N LYS A 49 -5.83 6.13 8.86
CA LYS A 49 -4.84 7.17 8.52
C LYS A 49 -3.40 6.74 8.84
N LEU A 50 -3.19 6.11 10.01
CA LEU A 50 -1.87 5.59 10.41
C LEU A 50 -1.41 4.46 9.47
N ALA A 51 -2.29 3.51 9.19
CA ALA A 51 -1.99 2.39 8.33
C ALA A 51 -1.69 2.80 6.88
N LYS A 52 -2.34 3.87 6.38
CA LYS A 52 -2.01 4.47 5.08
C LYS A 52 -0.58 5.01 5.10
N ALA A 53 -0.22 5.81 6.10
CA ALA A 53 1.13 6.36 6.21
C ALA A 53 2.20 5.28 6.31
N GLN A 54 1.93 4.19 7.05
CA GLN A 54 2.84 3.04 7.12
C GLN A 54 2.98 2.33 5.77
N LEU A 55 1.87 2.12 5.06
CA LEU A 55 1.88 1.51 3.73
C LEU A 55 2.62 2.39 2.71
N ASP A 56 2.38 3.71 2.71
CA ASP A 56 3.02 4.65 1.80
C ASP A 56 4.54 4.69 2.05
N ALA A 57 4.97 4.87 3.31
CA ALA A 57 6.39 4.84 3.67
C ALA A 57 7.08 3.51 3.33
N PHE A 58 6.38 2.39 3.51
CA PHE A 58 6.88 1.08 3.08
C PHE A 58 7.05 0.99 1.57
N CYS A 59 6.06 1.46 0.79
CA CYS A 59 6.14 1.49 -0.67
C CYS A 59 7.29 2.38 -1.16
N GLU A 60 7.43 3.59 -0.62
CA GLU A 60 8.52 4.52 -0.95
C GLU A 60 9.89 3.87 -0.74
N LYS A 61 10.13 3.29 0.44
CA LYS A 61 11.38 2.58 0.74
C LYS A 61 11.67 1.44 -0.25
N MET A 62 10.63 0.70 -0.65
CA MET A 62 10.79 -0.42 -1.59
C MET A 62 11.03 0.04 -3.03
N ILE A 63 10.50 1.19 -3.41
CA ILE A 63 10.77 1.84 -4.70
C ILE A 63 12.21 2.37 -4.72
N GLU A 64 12.64 3.05 -3.66
CA GLU A 64 14.00 3.59 -3.54
C GLU A 64 15.08 2.50 -3.66
N CYS A 65 14.83 1.30 -3.13
CA CYS A 65 15.75 0.17 -3.29
C CYS A 65 15.52 -0.67 -4.57
N GLY A 66 14.62 -0.23 -5.46
CA GLY A 66 14.36 -0.86 -6.76
C GLY A 66 13.64 -2.21 -6.69
N ARG A 67 13.03 -2.54 -5.55
CA ARG A 67 12.30 -3.82 -5.34
C ARG A 67 10.82 -3.74 -5.68
N LEU A 68 10.30 -2.52 -5.81
CA LEU A 68 8.90 -2.25 -6.10
C LEU A 68 8.80 -1.22 -7.22
N THR A 69 7.87 -1.42 -8.14
CA THR A 69 7.52 -0.46 -9.20
C THR A 69 6.01 -0.34 -9.24
N LEU A 70 5.50 0.82 -8.83
CA LEU A 70 4.07 1.12 -8.88
C LEU A 70 3.82 2.23 -9.90
N PRO A 71 2.73 2.14 -10.69
CA PRO A 71 2.37 3.24 -11.59
C PRO A 71 1.89 4.45 -10.79
N ASP A 72 2.08 5.65 -11.34
CA ASP A 72 1.71 6.93 -10.71
C ASP A 72 0.24 7.02 -10.27
N ASP A 73 -0.67 6.24 -10.87
CA ASP A 73 -2.08 6.23 -10.50
C ASP A 73 -2.40 5.41 -9.23
N MET A 74 -1.45 4.60 -8.76
CA MET A 74 -1.55 3.80 -7.53
C MET A 74 -0.81 4.44 -6.34
N ILE A 75 0.12 5.35 -6.61
CA ILE A 75 0.73 6.21 -5.61
C ILE A 75 -0.18 7.44 -5.44
N ASP A 76 -0.57 7.77 -4.21
CA ASP A 76 -1.31 9.00 -3.91
C ASP A 76 -0.31 10.15 -4.00
N SER A 77 0.07 10.53 -5.22
CA SER A 77 1.01 11.62 -5.50
C SER A 77 0.37 13.01 -5.30
N ALA A 78 -0.80 13.08 -4.66
CA ALA A 78 -1.37 14.33 -4.18
C ALA A 78 -0.63 14.81 -2.92
N GLY A 79 0.54 15.43 -3.10
CA GLY A 79 0.96 16.46 -2.15
C GLY A 79 2.43 16.82 -2.00
N LEU A 80 3.39 16.13 -2.63
CA LEU A 80 4.80 16.55 -2.51
C LEU A 80 5.61 16.31 -3.79
N ARG A 81 5.29 17.08 -4.81
CA ARG A 81 6.26 17.49 -5.82
C ARG A 81 6.09 18.99 -6.01
N LEU A 82 6.83 19.75 -5.20
CA LEU A 82 7.07 21.17 -5.45
C LEU A 82 8.02 21.24 -6.64
N ASP A 83 7.49 21.61 -7.79
CA ASP A 83 8.19 22.48 -8.76
C ASP A 83 7.74 23.92 -8.48
#